data_AF-A0A7S0N2B8-F1
#
_entry.id   AF-A0A7S0N2B8-F1
#
_cell.length_a   1.000
_cell.length_b   1.000
_cell.length_c   1.000
_cell.angle_alpha   90.00
_cell.angle_beta   90.00
_cell.angle_gamma   90.00
#
_symmetry.space_group_name_H-M   'P 1'
#
loop_
_entity.id
_entity.type
_entity.pdbx_description
1 polymer ?
#
loop_
_entity_poly.entity_id
_entity_poly.type
_entity_poly.pdbx_seq_one_letter_code
_entity_poly.pdbx_strand_id
1 'polypeptide(L)'
;MNNFRRSRPLLARMRHLLKSNAVKEPLWYQAVARTPPAEMPLKASRPPKIVYEEDTLIRSYMKRNPEAAFLPLNMTSTEPHFVRTFAWRQLELMKAGYSREEAYQLTERELESEKREAFQAVNSDTDLLKTIQDAEEEFVELALTLQKPGGNKRETETTSAPVEAGDDTAADGKK
;
A
#
# COMPACT_ATOMS: atom_id res chain seq x y z
N MET A 1 -44.12 -26.49 -13.13
CA MET A 1 -44.78 -25.16 -13.13
C MET A 1 -44.89 -24.67 -11.70
N ASN A 2 -43.89 -23.92 -11.21
CA ASN A 2 -43.91 -23.39 -9.84
C ASN A 2 -44.73 -22.09 -9.80
N ASN A 3 -46.01 -22.25 -9.46
CA ASN A 3 -46.89 -21.15 -9.13
C ASN A 3 -46.46 -20.54 -7.79
N PHE A 4 -45.57 -19.54 -7.82
CA PHE A 4 -45.48 -18.56 -6.74
C PHE A 4 -46.80 -17.79 -6.72
N ARG A 5 -47.84 -18.42 -6.16
CA ARG A 5 -49.12 -17.79 -5.86
C ARG A 5 -48.78 -16.53 -5.06
N ARG A 6 -49.31 -15.37 -5.47
CA ARG A 6 -49.25 -14.12 -4.71
C ARG A 6 -49.71 -14.39 -3.28
N SER A 7 -48.78 -14.75 -2.40
CA SER A 7 -49.08 -15.06 -1.02
C SER A 7 -49.41 -13.73 -0.36
N ARG A 8 -50.58 -13.67 0.31
CA ARG A 8 -50.91 -12.51 1.14
C ARG A 8 -49.74 -12.27 2.11
N PRO A 9 -49.38 -11.00 2.41
CA PRO A 9 -48.27 -10.72 3.32
C PRO A 9 -48.47 -11.50 4.62
N LEU A 10 -47.41 -12.14 5.10
CA LEU A 10 -47.44 -13.08 6.24
C LEU A 10 -48.16 -12.49 7.45
N LEU A 11 -47.89 -11.21 7.76
CA LEU A 11 -48.55 -10.46 8.83
C LEU A 11 -50.07 -10.35 8.64
N ALA A 12 -50.54 -10.11 7.41
CA ALA A 12 -51.98 -10.03 7.13
C ALA A 12 -52.66 -11.40 7.28
N ARG A 13 -51.98 -12.48 6.86
CA ARG A 13 -52.47 -13.85 7.07
C ARG A 13 -52.52 -14.20 8.56
N MET A 14 -51.46 -13.91 9.29
CA MET A 14 -51.37 -14.21 10.73
C MET A 14 -52.42 -13.43 11.52
N ARG A 15 -52.63 -12.15 11.20
CA ARG A 15 -53.69 -11.33 11.80
C ARG A 15 -55.09 -11.94 11.62
N HIS A 16 -55.36 -12.56 10.47
CA HIS A 16 -56.64 -13.22 10.23
C HIS A 16 -56.81 -14.49 11.09
N LEU A 17 -55.76 -15.31 11.20
CA LEU A 17 -55.78 -16.54 12.00
C LEU A 17 -55.91 -16.27 13.51
N LEU A 18 -55.29 -15.20 14.00
CA LEU A 18 -55.44 -14.76 15.38
C LEU A 18 -56.85 -14.23 15.65
N LYS A 19 -57.43 -13.48 14.72
CA LYS A 19 -58.82 -12.99 14.83
C LYS A 19 -59.84 -14.13 14.87
N SER A 20 -59.64 -15.18 14.08
CA SER A 20 -60.51 -16.37 14.10
C SER A 20 -60.21 -17.33 15.25
N ASN A 21 -59.26 -16.98 16.14
CA ASN A 21 -58.77 -17.83 17.23
C ASN A 21 -58.36 -19.25 16.78
N ALA A 22 -57.90 -19.40 15.53
CA ALA A 22 -57.57 -20.69 14.94
C ALA A 22 -56.16 -21.17 15.35
N VAL A 23 -55.29 -20.24 15.77
CA VAL A 23 -53.90 -20.51 16.14
C VAL A 23 -53.53 -19.63 17.33
N LYS A 24 -52.73 -20.14 18.27
CA LYS A 24 -52.14 -19.35 19.36
C LYS A 24 -51.16 -18.32 18.81
N GLU A 25 -51.10 -17.15 19.45
CA GLU A 25 -50.15 -16.10 19.07
C GLU A 25 -48.69 -16.58 19.17
N PRO A 26 -47.91 -16.50 18.08
CA PRO A 26 -46.51 -16.87 18.09
C PRO A 26 -45.67 -15.72 18.65
N LEU A 27 -44.59 -16.06 19.34
CA LEU A 27 -43.71 -15.10 20.04
C LEU A 27 -43.16 -14.00 19.13
N TRP A 28 -42.91 -14.29 17.86
CA TRP A 28 -42.37 -13.33 16.90
C TRP A 28 -43.41 -12.33 16.36
N TYR A 29 -44.71 -12.59 16.52
CA TYR A 29 -45.75 -11.76 15.91
C TYR A 29 -45.70 -10.32 16.41
N GLN A 30 -45.56 -10.12 17.72
CA GLN A 30 -45.51 -8.79 18.32
C GLN A 30 -44.29 -7.99 17.87
N ALA A 31 -43.13 -8.64 17.76
CA ALA A 31 -41.90 -8.01 17.28
C ALA A 31 -42.06 -7.55 15.83
N VAL A 32 -42.50 -8.44 14.94
CA VAL A 32 -42.64 -8.12 13.50
C VAL A 32 -43.83 -7.19 13.23
N ALA A 33 -44.88 -7.22 14.04
CA ALA A 33 -45.98 -6.27 13.96
C ALA A 33 -45.55 -4.85 14.37
N ARG A 34 -44.64 -4.73 15.34
CA ARG A 34 -44.07 -3.44 15.77
C ARG A 34 -43.10 -2.88 14.75
N THR A 35 -42.31 -3.73 14.11
CA THR A 35 -41.36 -3.35 13.05
C THR A 35 -41.64 -4.15 11.78
N PRO A 36 -42.66 -3.76 10.99
CA PRO A 36 -42.96 -4.45 9.75
C PRO A 36 -41.81 -4.27 8.74
N PRO A 37 -41.58 -5.26 7.86
CA PRO A 37 -40.58 -5.11 6.80
C PRO A 37 -40.95 -3.95 5.87
N ALA A 38 -39.95 -3.26 5.33
CA ALA A 38 -40.15 -2.16 4.41
C ALA A 38 -40.96 -2.60 3.17
N GLU A 39 -41.88 -1.75 2.72
CA GLU A 39 -42.65 -1.99 1.51
C GLU A 39 -41.73 -1.85 0.29
N MET A 40 -41.50 -2.96 -0.41
CA MET A 40 -40.77 -2.93 -1.68
C MET A 40 -41.76 -2.64 -2.82
N PRO A 41 -41.46 -1.69 -3.72
CA PRO A 41 -42.32 -1.45 -4.87
C PRO A 41 -42.38 -2.72 -5.73
N LEU A 42 -43.59 -3.17 -6.06
CA LEU A 42 -43.85 -4.38 -6.86
C LEU A 42 -43.23 -4.32 -8.27
N LYS A 43 -42.96 -3.10 -8.76
CA LYS A 43 -42.32 -2.84 -10.05
C LYS A 43 -41.37 -1.65 -9.87
N ALA A 44 -40.10 -1.93 -9.68
CA ALA A 44 -39.07 -0.92 -9.82
C ALA A 44 -38.79 -0.69 -11.32
N SER A 45 -38.65 0.56 -11.74
CA SER A 45 -38.12 0.89 -13.06
C SER A 45 -36.66 0.44 -13.18
N ARG A 46 -36.18 0.21 -14.40
CA ARG A 46 -34.75 -0.05 -14.62
C ARG A 46 -33.93 1.12 -14.05
N PRO A 47 -32.94 0.86 -13.18
CA PRO A 47 -32.12 1.93 -12.63
C PRO A 47 -31.36 2.66 -13.75
N PRO A 48 -31.22 3.99 -13.68
CA PRO A 48 -30.44 4.74 -14.66
C PRO A 48 -28.96 4.38 -14.56
N LYS A 49 -28.24 4.59 -15.66
CA LYS A 49 -26.78 4.42 -15.68
C LYS A 49 -26.13 5.57 -14.90
N ILE A 50 -25.27 5.24 -13.93
CA ILE A 50 -24.45 6.21 -13.21
C ILE A 50 -23.34 6.66 -14.18
N VAL A 51 -23.21 7.97 -14.37
CA VAL A 51 -22.19 8.59 -15.23
C VAL A 51 -21.58 9.76 -14.46
N TYR A 52 -20.26 9.83 -14.46
CA TYR A 52 -19.53 10.93 -13.83
C TYR A 52 -18.93 11.87 -14.89
N GLU A 53 -18.57 13.09 -14.48
CA GLU A 53 -17.98 14.09 -15.37
C GLU A 53 -16.58 13.65 -15.84
N GLU A 54 -15.80 13.03 -14.97
CA GLU A 54 -14.46 12.53 -15.29
C GLU A 54 -14.46 11.36 -16.28
N ASP A 55 -15.59 10.63 -16.45
CA ASP A 55 -15.67 9.47 -17.35
C ASP A 55 -15.30 9.84 -18.79
N THR A 56 -15.63 11.06 -19.21
CA THR A 56 -15.30 11.57 -20.54
C THR A 56 -13.82 11.88 -20.70
N LEU A 57 -13.18 12.36 -19.63
CA LEU A 57 -11.75 12.69 -19.59
C LEU A 57 -10.90 11.41 -19.56
N ILE A 58 -11.28 10.44 -18.74
CA ILE A 58 -10.64 9.11 -18.66
C ILE A 58 -10.64 8.43 -20.03
N ARG A 59 -11.78 8.40 -20.72
CA ARG A 59 -11.87 7.82 -22.08
C ARG A 59 -10.98 8.56 -23.07
N SER A 60 -10.93 9.89 -23.01
CA SER A 60 -10.04 10.67 -23.89
C SER A 60 -8.56 10.43 -23.59
N TYR A 61 -8.19 10.27 -22.31
CA TYR A 61 -6.84 9.95 -21.89
C TYR A 61 -6.41 8.56 -22.39
N MET A 62 -7.21 7.52 -22.12
CA MET A 62 -6.90 6.15 -22.55
C MET A 62 -6.83 6.00 -24.08
N LYS A 63 -7.55 6.84 -24.83
CA LYS A 63 -7.46 6.86 -26.30
C LYS A 63 -6.13 7.47 -26.79
N ARG A 64 -5.59 8.45 -26.07
CA ARG A 64 -4.30 9.09 -26.38
C ARG A 64 -3.12 8.22 -25.96
N ASN A 65 -3.25 7.61 -24.78
CA ASN A 65 -2.22 6.84 -24.09
C ASN A 65 -2.70 5.39 -23.92
N PRO A 66 -2.67 4.56 -24.99
CA PRO A 66 -3.14 3.18 -24.92
C PRO A 66 -2.34 2.33 -23.94
N GLU A 67 -1.08 2.69 -23.66
CA GLU A 67 -0.22 2.02 -22.68
C GLU A 67 -0.78 2.07 -21.25
N ALA A 68 -1.57 3.10 -20.94
CA ALA A 68 -2.23 3.25 -19.65
C ALA A 68 -3.21 2.12 -19.33
N ALA A 69 -3.70 1.39 -20.34
CA ALA A 69 -4.61 0.27 -20.17
C ALA A 69 -3.91 -0.99 -19.64
N PHE A 70 -2.58 -1.09 -19.76
CA PHE A 70 -1.81 -2.25 -19.28
C PHE A 70 -1.30 -2.09 -17.85
N LEU A 71 -1.50 -0.92 -17.24
CA LEU A 71 -1.08 -0.69 -15.86
C LEU A 71 -2.00 -1.45 -14.90
N PRO A 72 -1.44 -2.13 -13.88
CA PRO A 72 -2.20 -2.96 -12.97
C PRO A 72 -3.14 -2.12 -12.11
N LEU A 73 -4.42 -2.50 -12.08
CA LEU A 73 -5.45 -1.88 -11.26
C LEU A 73 -5.53 -2.60 -9.91
N ASN A 74 -5.20 -1.89 -8.83
CA ASN A 74 -5.35 -2.43 -7.48
C ASN A 74 -6.77 -2.15 -6.94
N MET A 75 -7.63 -3.18 -6.96
CA MET A 75 -9.04 -3.05 -6.57
C MET A 75 -9.26 -2.98 -5.05
N THR A 76 -8.25 -3.30 -4.24
CA THR A 76 -8.32 -3.23 -2.77
C THR A 76 -7.77 -1.92 -2.21
N SER A 77 -7.07 -1.14 -3.02
CA SER A 77 -6.54 0.15 -2.61
C SER A 77 -7.67 1.16 -2.38
N THR A 78 -7.52 1.96 -1.32
CA THR A 78 -8.38 3.13 -1.08
C THR A 78 -8.07 4.24 -2.08
N GLU A 79 -6.84 4.29 -2.57
CA GLU A 79 -6.42 5.30 -3.52
C GLU A 79 -6.88 4.94 -4.94
N PRO A 80 -7.44 5.92 -5.67
CA PRO A 80 -7.88 5.69 -7.03
C PRO A 80 -6.69 5.46 -7.97
N HIS A 81 -6.95 4.74 -9.05
CA HIS A 81 -5.96 4.52 -10.11
C HIS A 81 -5.45 5.85 -10.70
N PHE A 82 -4.19 5.88 -11.14
CA PHE A 82 -3.53 7.10 -11.63
C PHE A 82 -4.28 7.81 -12.77
N VAL A 83 -4.95 7.06 -13.66
CA VAL A 83 -5.75 7.68 -14.74
C VAL A 83 -6.90 8.52 -14.18
N ARG A 84 -7.47 8.07 -13.05
CA ARG A 84 -8.56 8.78 -12.39
C ARG A 84 -8.05 10.00 -11.64
N THR A 85 -6.89 9.92 -10.96
CA THR A 85 -6.27 11.10 -10.32
C THR A 85 -5.91 12.16 -11.36
N PHE A 86 -5.36 11.75 -12.50
CA PHE A 86 -5.10 12.64 -13.64
C PHE A 86 -6.37 13.34 -14.13
N ALA A 87 -7.45 12.58 -14.33
CA ALA A 87 -8.72 13.14 -14.78
C ALA A 87 -9.34 14.11 -13.76
N TRP A 88 -9.22 13.82 -12.46
CA TRP A 88 -9.67 14.74 -11.41
C TRP A 88 -8.86 16.03 -11.41
N ARG A 89 -7.53 15.95 -11.51
CA ARG A 89 -6.67 17.13 -11.61
C ARG A 89 -7.02 17.99 -12.82
N GLN A 90 -7.26 17.36 -13.97
CA GLN A 90 -7.69 18.07 -15.18
C GLN A 90 -9.05 18.75 -14.96
N LEU A 91 -9.98 18.07 -14.29
CA LEU A 91 -11.31 18.58 -13.99
C LEU A 91 -11.27 19.76 -13.01
N GLU A 92 -10.37 19.76 -12.04
CA GLU A 92 -10.12 20.90 -11.15
C GLU A 92 -9.65 22.13 -11.92
N LEU A 93 -8.70 21.98 -12.85
CA LEU A 93 -8.24 23.07 -13.70
C LEU A 93 -9.37 23.58 -14.60
N MET A 94 -10.19 22.68 -15.15
CA MET A 94 -11.37 23.10 -15.92
C MET A 94 -12.36 23.89 -15.07
N LYS A 95 -12.58 23.49 -13.80
CA LYS A 95 -13.40 24.26 -12.84
C LYS A 95 -12.80 25.63 -12.50
N ALA A 96 -11.48 25.77 -12.54
CA ALA A 96 -10.79 27.05 -12.37
C ALA A 96 -10.88 27.97 -13.60
N GLY A 97 -11.46 27.51 -14.72
CA GLY A 97 -11.71 28.32 -15.91
C GLY A 97 -10.77 28.04 -17.08
N TYR A 98 -9.85 27.07 -16.97
CA TYR A 98 -9.01 26.66 -18.09
C TYR A 98 -9.82 25.88 -19.12
N SER A 99 -9.45 26.02 -20.40
CA SER A 99 -10.02 25.17 -21.45
C SER A 99 -9.60 23.71 -21.25
N ARG A 100 -10.36 22.77 -21.83
CA ARG A 100 -10.09 21.33 -21.68
C ARG A 100 -8.68 20.94 -22.15
N GLU A 101 -8.20 21.55 -23.22
CA GLU A 101 -6.89 21.26 -23.81
C GLU A 101 -5.75 21.88 -22.99
N GLU A 102 -5.90 23.12 -22.54
CA GLU A 102 -4.94 23.76 -21.64
C GLU A 102 -4.84 23.00 -20.31
N ALA A 103 -5.98 22.62 -19.73
CA ALA A 103 -6.03 21.82 -18.52
C ALA A 103 -5.29 20.49 -18.70
N TYR A 104 -5.49 19.80 -19.84
CA TYR A 104 -4.76 18.57 -20.16
C TYR A 104 -3.25 18.79 -20.19
N GLN A 105 -2.78 19.81 -20.91
CA GLN A 105 -1.34 20.09 -21.04
C GLN A 105 -0.70 20.46 -19.71
N LEU A 106 -1.41 21.22 -18.86
CA LEU A 106 -0.94 21.55 -17.52
C LEU A 106 -0.80 20.30 -16.65
N THR A 107 -1.83 19.43 -16.64
CA THR A 107 -1.77 18.17 -15.89
C THR A 107 -0.68 17.22 -16.38
N GLU A 108 -0.41 17.21 -17.69
CA GLU A 108 0.66 16.40 -18.28
C GLU A 108 2.04 16.90 -17.83
N ARG A 109 2.25 18.23 -17.81
CA ARG A 109 3.47 18.84 -17.28
C ARG A 109 3.67 18.54 -15.80
N GLU A 110 2.61 18.65 -14.99
CA GLU A 110 2.64 18.32 -13.55
C GLU A 110 3.07 16.85 -13.34
N LEU A 111 2.46 15.94 -14.08
CA LEU A 111 2.78 14.50 -14.01
C LEU A 111 4.22 14.20 -14.47
N GLU A 112 4.71 14.90 -15.49
CA GLU A 112 6.11 14.78 -15.91
C GLU A 112 7.08 15.28 -14.85
N SER A 113 6.78 16.40 -14.17
CA SER A 113 7.61 16.87 -13.05
C SER A 113 7.63 15.85 -11.91
N GLU A 114 6.48 15.31 -11.51
CA GLU A 114 6.39 14.28 -10.47
C GLU A 114 7.20 13.03 -10.81
N LYS A 115 7.12 12.57 -12.07
CA LYS A 115 7.93 11.43 -12.55
C LYS A 115 9.43 11.72 -12.48
N ARG A 116 9.86 12.93 -12.84
CA ARG A 116 11.28 13.33 -12.79
C ARG A 116 11.77 13.40 -11.36
N GLU A 117 10.98 13.97 -10.46
CA GLU A 117 11.31 14.03 -9.03
C GLU A 117 11.37 12.63 -8.41
N ALA A 118 10.40 11.77 -8.70
CA ALA A 118 10.41 10.38 -8.25
C ALA A 118 11.62 9.62 -8.79
N PHE A 119 11.98 9.82 -10.06
CA PHE A 119 13.16 9.19 -10.64
C PHE A 119 14.47 9.69 -10.00
N GLN A 120 14.58 10.99 -9.71
CA GLN A 120 15.74 11.56 -9.01
C GLN A 120 15.86 11.01 -7.58
N ALA A 121 14.75 10.89 -6.86
CA ALA A 121 14.73 10.31 -5.51
C ALA A 121 15.18 8.85 -5.51
N VAL A 122 14.70 8.04 -6.46
CA VAL A 122 15.14 6.64 -6.61
C VAL A 122 16.62 6.57 -6.95
N ASN A 123 17.11 7.43 -7.84
CA ASN A 123 18.54 7.43 -8.20
C ASN A 123 19.43 7.80 -7.02
N SER A 124 19.05 8.79 -6.20
CA SER A 124 19.81 9.11 -4.99
C SER A 124 19.87 7.94 -4.02
N ASP A 125 18.81 7.14 -3.92
CA ASP A 125 18.80 5.93 -3.09
C ASP A 125 19.73 4.84 -3.68
N THR A 126 19.82 4.73 -5.00
CA THR A 126 20.78 3.80 -5.63
C THR A 126 22.23 4.24 -5.47
N ASP A 127 22.49 5.53 -5.34
CA ASP A 127 23.83 6.02 -5.06
C ASP A 127 24.28 5.60 -3.66
N LEU A 128 23.37 5.54 -2.68
CA LEU A 128 23.65 4.93 -1.37
C LEU A 128 24.02 3.44 -1.51
N LEU A 129 23.31 2.68 -2.33
CA LEU A 129 23.62 1.25 -2.56
C LEU A 129 25.01 1.06 -3.17
N LYS A 130 25.41 1.92 -4.13
CA LYS A 130 26.76 1.89 -4.71
C LYS A 130 27.82 2.19 -3.65
N THR A 131 27.62 3.23 -2.83
CA THR A 131 28.57 3.55 -1.77
C THR A 131 28.75 2.43 -0.74
N ILE A 132 27.69 1.65 -0.47
CA ILE A 132 27.78 0.48 0.41
C ILE A 132 28.59 -0.63 -0.26
N GLN A 133 28.35 -0.90 -1.56
CA GLN A 133 29.12 -1.89 -2.31
C GLN A 133 30.60 -1.53 -2.39
N ASP A 134 30.92 -0.28 -2.70
CA ASP A 134 32.31 0.20 -2.78
C ASP A 134 33.03 0.04 -1.42
N ALA A 135 32.36 0.36 -0.30
CA ALA A 135 32.91 0.19 1.05
C ALA A 135 33.10 -1.29 1.45
N GLU A 136 32.21 -2.18 1.01
CA GLU A 136 32.34 -3.62 1.23
C GLU A 136 33.53 -4.19 0.45
N GLU A 137 33.74 -3.76 -0.81
CA GLU A 137 34.88 -4.16 -1.62
C GLU A 137 36.21 -3.74 -0.98
N GLU A 138 36.31 -2.49 -0.50
CA GLU A 138 37.47 -2.00 0.24
C GLU A 138 37.74 -2.84 1.51
N PHE A 139 36.69 -3.20 2.25
CA PHE A 139 36.83 -4.03 3.45
C PHE A 139 37.32 -5.45 3.11
N VAL A 140 36.81 -6.04 2.03
CA VAL A 140 37.24 -7.36 1.54
C VAL A 140 38.70 -7.33 1.08
N GLU A 141 39.11 -6.28 0.37
CA GLU A 141 40.51 -6.09 -0.01
C GLU A 141 41.43 -5.99 1.22
N LEU A 142 41.05 -5.20 2.21
CA LEU A 142 41.79 -5.09 3.48
C LEU A 142 41.88 -6.44 4.19
N ALA A 143 40.79 -7.19 4.28
CA ALA A 143 40.78 -8.52 4.89
C ALA A 143 41.72 -9.50 4.16
N LEU A 144 41.74 -9.47 2.83
CA LEU A 144 42.65 -10.29 2.01
C LEU A 144 44.13 -9.91 2.20
N THR A 145 44.44 -8.63 2.40
CA THR A 145 45.82 -8.20 2.70
C THR A 145 46.30 -8.69 4.07
N LEU A 146 45.42 -8.72 5.07
CA LEU A 146 45.71 -9.21 6.42
C LEU A 146 45.82 -10.74 6.48
N GLN A 147 45.21 -11.47 5.54
CA GLN A 147 45.19 -12.93 5.52
C GLN A 147 46.38 -13.57 4.77
N LYS A 148 47.31 -12.79 4.19
CA LYS A 148 48.60 -13.33 3.70
C LYS A 148 49.46 -13.77 4.90
N PRO A 149 49.67 -15.08 5.15
CA PRO A 149 50.55 -15.49 6.24
C PRO A 149 51.99 -15.16 5.85
N GLY A 150 52.65 -14.35 6.68
CA GLY A 150 54.10 -14.18 6.63
C GLY A 150 54.78 -15.52 6.81
N GLY A 151 55.29 -16.07 5.71
CA GLY A 151 56.14 -17.26 5.71
C GLY A 151 57.50 -16.95 6.34
N ASN A 152 57.81 -17.69 7.41
CA ASN A 152 59.13 -18.14 7.88
C ASN A 152 60.36 -17.28 7.55
N LYS A 153 60.97 -16.69 8.59
CA LYS A 153 62.43 -16.67 8.73
C LYS A 153 62.84 -17.05 10.16
N ARG A 154 63.60 -18.14 10.23
CA ARG A 154 64.39 -18.61 11.38
C ARG A 154 65.76 -17.94 11.30
N GLU A 155 66.20 -17.23 12.34
CA GLU A 155 67.62 -16.95 12.67
C GLU A 155 67.64 -16.74 14.21
N THR A 156 67.94 -17.74 15.04
CA THR A 156 69.27 -18.09 15.61
C THR A 156 70.19 -16.90 15.82
N GLU A 157 70.45 -16.53 17.07
CA GLU A 157 71.81 -16.41 17.64
C GLU A 157 71.79 -16.08 19.15
N THR A 158 72.33 -17.02 19.92
CA THR A 158 72.83 -16.93 21.29
C THR A 158 74.11 -16.09 21.35
N THR A 159 74.33 -15.27 22.39
CA THR A 159 75.58 -15.24 23.19
C THR A 159 75.65 -14.12 24.26
N SER A 160 75.90 -14.60 25.48
CA SER A 160 76.59 -14.02 26.66
C SER A 160 76.12 -12.74 27.36
N ALA A 161 75.60 -12.95 28.58
CA ALA A 161 75.78 -12.11 29.78
C ALA A 161 77.28 -12.06 30.21
N PRO A 162 77.72 -11.22 31.18
CA PRO A 162 77.44 -11.50 32.61
C PRO A 162 77.44 -10.29 33.61
N VAL A 163 76.83 -10.51 34.81
CA VAL A 163 77.32 -10.15 36.18
C VAL A 163 77.41 -8.64 36.55
N GLU A 164 76.94 -8.06 37.66
CA GLU A 164 76.63 -8.49 39.05
C GLU A 164 75.83 -7.36 39.77
N ALA A 165 74.93 -7.70 40.71
CA ALA A 165 74.97 -7.39 42.17
C ALA A 165 74.27 -6.11 42.69
N GLY A 166 73.54 -6.27 43.80
CA GLY A 166 72.97 -5.20 44.66
C GLY A 166 71.46 -5.37 44.90
N ASP A 167 71.01 -6.31 45.72
CA ASP A 167 70.75 -6.23 47.19
C ASP A 167 69.66 -5.24 47.65
N ASP A 168 68.75 -5.81 48.47
CA ASP A 168 67.98 -5.19 49.57
C ASP A 168 66.87 -4.17 49.22
N THR A 169 65.65 -4.18 49.78
CA THR A 169 65.15 -4.71 51.06
C THR A 169 63.61 -4.74 51.10
N ALA A 170 63.13 -5.39 52.16
CA ALA A 170 61.79 -5.81 52.53
C ALA A 170 60.70 -4.73 52.77
N ALA A 171 59.50 -5.29 53.05
CA ALA A 171 58.36 -4.77 53.82
C ALA A 171 57.29 -4.01 53.02
N ASP A 172 56.01 -4.00 53.34
CA ASP A 172 55.07 -4.75 54.19
C ASP A 172 53.72 -4.00 53.98
N GLY A 173 52.58 -4.59 54.32
CA GLY A 173 51.36 -3.78 54.53
C GLY A 173 50.12 -4.19 53.75
N LYS A 174 49.48 -5.26 54.22
CA LYS A 174 48.03 -5.47 54.12
C LYS A 174 47.24 -4.27 54.67
N LYS A 175 46.17 -3.87 53.97
CA LYS A 175 44.80 -3.86 54.50
C LYS A 175 43.79 -3.69 53.37
#